data_AF-A0AAD2FTX1-F1
#
_entry.id   AF-A0AAD2FTX1-F1
#
_cell.length_a   1.000
_cell.length_b   1.000
_cell.length_c   1.000
_cell.angle_alpha   90.00
_cell.angle_beta   90.00
_cell.angle_gamma   90.00
#
_symmetry.space_group_name_H-M   'P 1'
#
loop_
_entity.id
_entity.type
_entity.pdbx_description
1 polymer ?
#
loop_
_entity_poly.entity_id
_entity_poly.type
_entity_poly.pdbx_seq_one_letter_code
_entity_poly.pdbx_strand_id
1 'polypeptide(L)'
;MPSLFRICNVFGAVPDCGDQWNIVKGAFHHIKGSSKHDDDNMTVNTEASEDPINDKIESAVLIQAHVRGMMTRLTILKRLKMEKRARIEANLEEIHEILKTNKQLYNRCKPNIRGGRGLPRTVITRIGFVSVLATTRNNSLRLTTRAERQYQSFDTRCMSELPKKIDGIFEVDRGDQGFIDYSALLEKLLLFHDDILELILELFKTQLQSVTETLAEIYEWIHEVNTHTEYLQDTFDLGDELELPEECQLGATSGSSASLVQTLKVINFDRSMRMTAAFDIQQERDQNRLHEFLKFLQEDQTP
;
A
#
# COMPACT_ATOMS: atom_id res chain seq x y z
N MET A 1 18.56 36.54 -8.59
CA MET A 1 19.17 35.47 -9.40
C MET A 1 18.07 34.74 -10.16
N PRO A 2 17.91 34.97 -11.48
CA PRO A 2 16.98 34.19 -12.29
C PRO A 2 17.74 33.40 -13.36
N SER A 3 17.54 32.09 -13.40
CA SER A 3 17.78 31.31 -14.63
C SER A 3 16.67 30.25 -14.74
N LEU A 4 15.61 30.71 -15.39
CA LEU A 4 14.48 29.94 -15.88
C LEU A 4 14.91 28.86 -16.88
N PHE A 5 14.22 27.73 -16.77
CA PHE A 5 14.15 26.63 -17.71
C PHE A 5 14.10 27.11 -19.18
N ARG A 6 15.08 26.68 -19.97
CA ARG A 6 15.01 26.62 -21.43
C ARG A 6 14.98 25.15 -21.83
N ILE A 7 13.79 24.58 -21.92
CA ILE A 7 13.52 23.42 -22.78
C ILE A 7 12.20 23.69 -23.49
N CYS A 8 12.28 24.40 -24.61
CA CYS A 8 11.27 24.38 -25.65
C CYS A 8 11.96 24.09 -26.99
N ASN A 9 11.29 23.29 -27.80
CA ASN A 9 11.55 22.97 -29.21
C ASN A 9 12.51 21.83 -29.53
N VAL A 10 12.08 20.60 -29.25
CA VAL A 10 12.42 19.42 -30.09
C VAL A 10 11.17 18.57 -30.33
N PHE A 11 10.08 19.17 -30.82
CA PHE A 11 9.06 18.44 -31.54
C PHE A 11 8.58 19.33 -32.68
N GLY A 12 9.13 19.07 -33.86
CA GLY A 12 8.67 19.68 -35.09
C GLY A 12 7.18 19.39 -35.26
N ALA A 13 6.44 20.42 -35.63
CA ALA A 13 5.05 20.30 -36.08
C ALA A 13 4.97 19.15 -37.10
N VAL A 14 4.14 18.15 -36.79
CA VAL A 14 3.72 17.14 -37.76
C VAL A 14 2.87 17.89 -38.78
N PRO A 15 3.25 17.96 -40.07
CA PRO A 15 2.41 18.58 -41.08
C PRO A 15 1.12 17.77 -41.18
N ASP A 16 0.00 18.46 -41.30
CA ASP A 16 -1.31 17.86 -41.53
C ASP A 16 -1.24 16.95 -42.77
N CYS A 17 -1.38 15.64 -42.57
CA CYS A 17 -1.16 14.61 -43.59
C CYS A 17 -2.22 14.61 -44.72
N GLY A 18 -3.18 15.56 -44.69
CA GLY A 18 -4.22 15.69 -45.70
C GLY A 18 -3.67 16.04 -47.09
N ASP A 19 -2.68 16.93 -47.16
CA ASP A 19 -2.23 17.48 -48.46
C ASP A 19 -1.28 16.54 -49.21
N GLN A 20 -0.46 15.77 -48.51
CA GLN A 20 0.45 14.80 -49.14
C GLN A 20 -0.30 13.59 -49.71
N TRP A 21 -1.45 13.22 -49.14
CA TRP A 21 -2.28 12.13 -49.65
C TRP A 21 -2.92 12.46 -51.01
N ASN A 22 -3.22 13.74 -51.26
CA ASN A 22 -3.76 14.20 -52.54
C ASN A 22 -2.73 14.15 -53.67
N ILE A 23 -1.45 14.38 -53.37
CA ILE A 23 -0.35 14.25 -54.34
C ILE A 23 -0.15 12.79 -54.77
N VAL A 24 -0.22 11.84 -53.82
CA VAL A 24 -0.10 10.41 -54.10
C VAL A 24 -1.31 9.89 -54.90
N LYS A 25 -2.52 10.35 -54.62
CA LYS A 25 -3.72 10.04 -55.42
C LYS A 25 -3.64 10.60 -56.85
N GLY A 26 -3.10 11.80 -57.02
CA GLY A 26 -2.90 12.42 -58.34
C GLY A 26 -1.95 11.62 -59.23
N ALA A 27 -0.83 11.13 -58.67
CA ALA A 27 0.14 10.31 -59.39
C ALA A 27 -0.44 8.95 -59.83
N PHE A 28 -1.29 8.32 -59.02
CA PHE A 28 -1.93 7.05 -59.36
C PHE A 28 -2.99 7.17 -60.46
N HIS A 29 -3.70 8.30 -60.55
CA HIS A 29 -4.65 8.53 -61.63
C HIS A 29 -3.97 8.79 -62.98
N HIS A 30 -2.77 9.38 -62.98
CA HIS A 30 -2.04 9.67 -64.23
C HIS A 30 -1.49 8.40 -64.92
N ILE A 31 -1.25 7.32 -64.18
CA ILE A 31 -0.73 6.04 -64.71
C ILE A 31 -1.84 5.21 -65.41
N LYS A 32 -3.12 5.41 -65.08
CA LYS A 32 -4.24 4.69 -65.71
C LYS A 32 -4.79 5.34 -66.99
N GLY A 33 -4.29 6.52 -67.38
CA GLY A 33 -4.86 7.31 -68.49
C GLY A 33 -4.21 7.14 -69.86
N SER A 34 -3.03 6.51 -69.97
CA SER A 34 -2.28 6.45 -71.24
C SER A 34 -2.31 5.05 -71.86
N SER A 35 -3.47 4.67 -72.41
CA SER A 35 -3.57 3.50 -73.30
C SER A 35 -4.60 3.78 -74.40
N LYS A 36 -4.30 4.74 -75.26
CA LYS A 36 -4.92 4.91 -76.59
C LYS A 36 -3.93 5.67 -77.47
N HIS A 37 -3.25 4.98 -78.39
CA HIS A 37 -3.48 5.17 -79.83
C HIS A 37 -2.51 4.35 -80.70
N ASP A 38 -3.12 3.82 -81.76
CA ASP A 38 -2.73 3.76 -83.16
C ASP A 38 -1.35 3.22 -83.57
N ASP A 39 -1.45 2.15 -84.36
CA ASP A 39 -0.45 1.65 -85.27
C ASP A 39 -0.08 2.73 -86.30
N ASP A 40 1.19 3.13 -86.35
CA ASP A 40 1.83 3.49 -87.61
C ASP A 40 3.36 3.33 -87.53
N ASN A 41 3.88 2.85 -88.65
CA ASN A 41 5.16 2.19 -88.83
C ASN A 41 6.26 3.20 -89.25
N MET A 42 7.36 3.32 -88.51
CA MET A 42 8.60 4.00 -88.96
C MET A 42 9.82 3.46 -88.18
N THR A 43 10.79 2.92 -88.92
CA THR A 43 12.11 2.48 -88.46
C THR A 43 13.12 3.64 -88.44
N VAL A 44 13.62 4.07 -87.28
CA VAL A 44 14.87 4.87 -87.16
C VAL A 44 15.53 4.70 -85.78
N ASN A 45 16.83 4.35 -85.83
CA ASN A 45 17.96 4.55 -84.90
C ASN A 45 17.79 4.41 -83.37
N THR A 46 18.37 3.33 -82.86
CA THR A 46 18.63 3.03 -81.45
C THR A 46 19.87 3.77 -80.95
N GLU A 47 19.73 5.05 -80.59
CA GLU A 47 20.63 5.68 -79.61
C GLU A 47 20.05 5.45 -78.21
N ALA A 48 20.91 5.04 -77.28
CA ALA A 48 20.57 4.68 -75.91
C ALA A 48 20.00 5.89 -75.14
N SER A 49 18.70 6.13 -75.29
CA SER A 49 17.92 6.97 -74.41
C SER A 49 17.71 6.20 -73.11
N GLU A 50 18.47 6.52 -72.07
CA GLU A 50 18.16 6.07 -70.71
C GLU A 50 16.71 6.46 -70.38
N ASP A 51 15.87 5.44 -70.23
CA ASP A 51 14.43 5.60 -70.20
C ASP A 51 13.99 6.39 -68.95
N PRO A 52 13.36 7.57 -69.09
CA PRO A 52 12.84 8.38 -67.97
C PRO A 52 11.72 7.68 -67.18
N ILE A 53 11.32 6.48 -67.62
CA ILE A 53 10.40 5.58 -66.95
C ILE A 53 11.09 4.84 -65.80
N ASN A 54 12.37 4.47 -65.95
CA ASN A 54 13.09 3.69 -64.96
C ASN A 54 13.34 4.53 -63.69
N ASP A 55 13.74 5.79 -63.83
CA ASP A 55 13.91 6.74 -62.73
C ASP A 55 12.62 6.99 -61.93
N LYS A 56 11.47 7.03 -62.62
CA LYS A 56 10.16 7.19 -61.97
C LYS A 56 9.76 5.96 -61.17
N ILE A 57 10.10 4.77 -61.66
CA ILE A 57 9.85 3.50 -60.96
C ILE A 57 10.72 3.43 -59.70
N GLU A 58 12.02 3.73 -59.81
CA GLU A 58 12.94 3.74 -58.67
C GLU A 58 12.51 4.75 -57.60
N SER A 59 12.12 5.97 -58.00
CA SER A 59 11.59 6.97 -57.07
C SER A 59 10.29 6.51 -56.39
N ALA A 60 9.38 5.84 -57.11
CA ALA A 60 8.14 5.34 -56.53
C ALA A 60 8.38 4.21 -55.52
N VAL A 61 9.34 3.32 -55.81
CA VAL A 61 9.76 2.25 -54.88
C VAL A 61 10.37 2.84 -53.62
N LEU A 62 11.22 3.87 -53.73
CA LEU A 62 11.83 4.54 -52.58
C LEU A 62 10.79 5.23 -51.69
N ILE A 63 9.82 5.94 -52.30
CA ILE A 63 8.71 6.58 -51.57
C ILE A 63 7.86 5.52 -50.87
N GLN A 64 7.53 4.41 -51.55
CA GLN A 64 6.75 3.32 -50.97
C GLN A 64 7.47 2.69 -49.77
N ALA A 65 8.78 2.45 -49.88
CA ALA A 65 9.60 1.94 -48.78
C ALA A 65 9.63 2.90 -47.59
N HIS A 66 9.78 4.21 -47.84
CA HIS A 66 9.75 5.24 -46.81
C HIS A 66 8.41 5.30 -46.06
N VAL A 67 7.29 5.32 -46.80
CA VAL A 67 5.94 5.33 -46.22
C VAL A 67 5.69 4.07 -45.39
N ARG A 68 6.09 2.88 -45.88
CA ARG A 68 6.01 1.63 -45.10
C ARG A 68 6.84 1.73 -43.81
N GLY A 69 8.06 2.24 -43.88
CA GLY A 69 8.91 2.45 -42.72
C GLY A 69 8.29 3.39 -41.68
N MET A 70 7.69 4.50 -42.12
CA MET A 70 6.96 5.42 -41.23
C MET A 70 5.75 4.75 -40.57
N MET A 71 4.94 4.01 -41.32
CA MET A 71 3.76 3.30 -40.79
C MET A 71 4.15 2.24 -39.76
N THR A 72 5.23 1.50 -39.99
CA THR A 72 5.77 0.54 -39.01
C THR A 72 6.20 1.25 -37.73
N ARG A 73 6.93 2.37 -37.84
CA ARG A 73 7.35 3.16 -36.66
C ARG A 73 6.15 3.69 -35.87
N LEU A 74 5.14 4.25 -36.55
CA LEU A 74 3.91 4.72 -35.90
C LEU A 74 3.17 3.58 -35.19
N THR A 75 3.12 2.39 -35.78
CA THR A 75 2.49 1.22 -35.18
C THR A 75 3.21 0.77 -33.91
N ILE A 76 4.55 0.73 -33.95
CA ILE A 76 5.39 0.42 -32.78
C ILE A 76 5.18 1.45 -31.68
N LEU A 77 5.22 2.75 -32.01
CA LEU A 77 5.02 3.82 -31.03
C LEU A 77 3.64 3.76 -30.37
N LYS A 78 2.57 3.50 -31.15
CA LYS A 78 1.23 3.31 -30.61
C LYS A 78 1.19 2.13 -29.63
N ARG A 79 1.82 1.01 -29.99
CA ARG A 79 1.89 -0.18 -29.12
C ARG A 79 2.62 0.11 -27.82
N LEU A 80 3.79 0.75 -27.87
CA LEU A 80 4.56 1.12 -26.68
C LEU A 80 3.76 2.06 -25.76
N LYS A 81 3.04 3.03 -26.33
CA LYS A 81 2.18 3.93 -25.55
C LYS A 81 1.03 3.18 -24.85
N MET A 82 0.42 2.20 -25.52
CA MET A 82 -0.62 1.37 -24.91
C MET A 82 -0.07 0.48 -23.79
N GLU A 83 1.08 -0.17 -24.03
CA GLU A 83 1.75 -1.01 -23.01
C GLU A 83 2.12 -0.18 -21.77
N LYS A 84 2.61 1.05 -21.96
CA LYS A 84 2.90 1.98 -20.87
C LYS A 84 1.66 2.32 -20.05
N ARG A 85 0.56 2.66 -20.71
CA ARG A 85 -0.72 2.97 -20.02
C ARG A 85 -1.24 1.79 -19.22
N ALA A 86 -1.18 0.59 -19.78
CA ALA A 86 -1.57 -0.63 -19.07
C ALA A 86 -0.72 -0.85 -17.80
N ARG A 87 0.58 -0.56 -17.83
CA ARG A 87 1.44 -0.62 -16.63
C ARG A 87 1.06 0.41 -15.58
N ILE A 88 0.78 1.64 -15.99
CA ILE A 88 0.33 2.70 -15.09
C ILE A 88 -0.98 2.30 -14.41
N GLU A 89 -1.96 1.81 -15.19
CA GLU A 89 -3.24 1.32 -14.67
C GLU A 89 -3.06 0.19 -13.64
N ALA A 90 -2.23 -0.81 -13.96
CA ALA A 90 -1.93 -1.91 -13.04
C ALA A 90 -1.26 -1.41 -11.74
N ASN A 91 -0.30 -0.49 -11.82
CA ASN A 91 0.34 0.09 -10.65
C ASN A 91 -0.66 0.88 -9.79
N LEU A 92 -1.60 1.60 -10.41
CA LEU A 92 -2.64 2.35 -9.68
C LEU A 92 -3.59 1.42 -8.94
N GLU A 93 -4.03 0.33 -9.57
CA GLU A 93 -4.88 -0.68 -8.92
C GLU A 93 -4.21 -1.27 -7.68
N GLU A 94 -2.93 -1.63 -7.80
CA GLU A 94 -2.17 -2.16 -6.66
C GLU A 94 -1.98 -1.12 -5.54
N ILE A 95 -1.67 0.13 -5.91
CA ILE A 95 -1.55 1.24 -4.95
C ILE A 95 -2.88 1.44 -4.21
N HIS A 96 -4.03 1.35 -4.89
CA HIS A 96 -5.34 1.47 -4.26
C HIS A 96 -5.59 0.37 -3.23
N GLU A 97 -5.22 -0.89 -3.51
CA GLU A 97 -5.35 -1.98 -2.55
C GLU A 97 -4.40 -1.82 -1.35
N ILE A 98 -3.17 -1.33 -1.55
CA ILE A 98 -2.25 -1.01 -0.45
C ILE A 98 -2.82 0.11 0.43
N LEU A 99 -3.33 1.20 -0.17
CA LEU A 99 -3.94 2.31 0.56
C LEU A 99 -5.12 1.86 1.42
N LYS A 100 -5.97 0.99 0.87
CA LYS A 100 -7.12 0.41 1.58
C LYS A 100 -6.65 -0.42 2.77
N THR A 101 -5.65 -1.28 2.58
CA THR A 101 -5.05 -2.10 3.65
C THR A 101 -4.45 -1.22 4.75
N ASN A 102 -3.66 -0.21 4.37
CA ASN A 102 -3.05 0.74 5.31
C ASN A 102 -4.11 1.50 6.10
N LYS A 103 -5.19 1.95 5.46
CA LYS A 103 -6.30 2.62 6.13
C LYS A 103 -6.97 1.71 7.16
N GLN A 104 -7.16 0.44 6.86
CA GLN A 104 -7.73 -0.54 7.79
C GLN A 104 -6.82 -0.78 9.00
N LEU A 105 -5.53 -1.07 8.78
CA LEU A 105 -4.56 -1.27 9.86
C LEU A 105 -4.43 -0.02 10.72
N TYR A 106 -4.33 1.15 10.09
CA TYR A 106 -4.26 2.42 10.80
C TYR A 106 -5.47 2.66 11.69
N ASN A 107 -6.69 2.41 11.20
CA ASN A 107 -7.90 2.56 12.00
C ASN A 107 -7.91 1.63 13.23
N ARG A 108 -7.35 0.42 13.12
CA ARG A 108 -7.20 -0.50 14.26
C ARG A 108 -6.15 -0.03 15.26
N CYS A 109 -5.07 0.60 14.78
CA CYS A 109 -3.99 1.09 15.65
C CYS A 109 -4.29 2.48 16.27
N LYS A 110 -5.13 3.28 15.62
CA LYS A 110 -5.43 4.68 15.98
C LYS A 110 -5.83 4.90 17.45
N PRO A 111 -6.68 4.06 18.08
CA PRO A 111 -7.08 4.25 19.48
C PRO A 111 -5.90 4.21 20.48
N ASN A 112 -4.81 3.55 20.09
CA ASN A 112 -3.66 3.27 20.92
C ASN A 112 -2.56 4.35 20.80
N ILE A 113 -2.71 5.31 19.88
CA ILE A 113 -1.74 6.39 19.63
C ILE A 113 -1.90 7.51 20.67
N ARG A 114 -0.91 7.69 21.57
CA ARG A 114 -0.96 8.69 22.65
C ARG A 114 -0.09 9.93 22.44
N GLY A 115 1.01 9.81 21.72
CA GLY A 115 1.95 10.92 21.51
C GLY A 115 2.85 10.70 20.29
N GLY A 116 3.55 11.75 19.85
CA GLY A 116 4.41 11.65 18.66
C GLY A 116 3.69 11.81 17.33
N ARG A 117 2.48 12.39 17.33
CA ARG A 117 1.65 12.59 16.14
C ARG A 117 2.38 13.43 15.09
N GLY A 118 2.59 12.87 13.89
CA GLY A 118 3.33 13.50 12.81
C GLY A 118 4.82 13.71 13.09
N LEU A 119 5.34 13.07 14.14
CA LEU A 119 6.77 13.04 14.45
C LEU A 119 7.40 11.75 13.91
N PRO A 120 8.73 11.73 13.72
CA PRO A 120 9.46 10.54 13.27
C PRO A 120 9.31 9.34 14.22
N ARG A 121 8.84 9.56 15.44
CA ARG A 121 8.52 8.50 16.40
C ARG A 121 7.16 8.72 17.02
N THR A 122 6.36 7.65 17.03
CA THR A 122 5.04 7.62 17.65
C THR A 122 5.05 6.70 18.85
N VAL A 123 4.47 7.16 19.95
CA VAL A 123 4.29 6.34 21.17
C VAL A 123 2.91 5.69 21.12
N ILE A 124 2.92 4.37 21.06
CA ILE A 124 1.75 3.51 21.10
C ILE A 124 1.59 2.99 22.53
N THR A 125 0.34 2.88 22.97
CA THR A 125 0.00 2.34 24.29
C THR A 125 -0.94 1.16 24.18
N ARG A 126 -0.63 0.10 24.90
CA ARG A 126 -1.55 -1.03 25.12
C ARG A 126 -1.76 -1.25 26.61
N ILE A 127 -2.82 -1.96 26.96
CA ILE A 127 -3.03 -2.45 28.33
C ILE A 127 -2.56 -3.90 28.33
N GLY A 128 -1.63 -4.23 29.23
CA GLY A 128 -1.16 -5.59 29.44
C GLY A 128 -1.18 -5.95 30.92
N PHE A 129 -1.11 -7.23 31.25
CA PHE A 129 -0.90 -7.68 32.64
C PHE A 129 0.60 -7.80 32.89
N VAL A 130 1.12 -7.14 33.92
CA VAL A 130 2.58 -7.13 34.20
C VAL A 130 2.93 -8.03 35.39
N SER A 131 1.95 -8.37 36.22
CA SER A 131 2.18 -9.22 37.37
C SER A 131 0.91 -9.96 37.77
N VAL A 132 1.09 -11.19 38.24
CA VAL A 132 0.06 -11.99 38.90
C VAL A 132 0.50 -12.19 40.36
N LEU A 133 -0.24 -11.60 41.29
CA LEU A 133 -0.01 -11.74 42.73
C LEU A 133 -0.84 -12.88 43.29
N ALA A 134 -0.17 -13.91 43.80
CA ALA A 134 -0.80 -15.00 44.53
C ALA A 134 -0.84 -14.69 46.04
N THR A 135 -2.03 -14.75 46.64
CA THR A 135 -2.22 -14.57 48.08
C THR A 135 -3.10 -15.67 48.64
N THR A 136 -2.74 -16.25 49.79
CA THR A 136 -3.56 -17.26 50.46
C THR A 136 -4.29 -16.63 51.64
N ARG A 137 -5.61 -16.86 51.74
CA ARG A 137 -6.43 -16.42 52.89
C ARG A 137 -7.52 -17.45 53.15
N ASN A 138 -7.69 -17.87 54.40
CA ASN A 138 -8.72 -18.83 54.81
C ASN A 138 -8.72 -20.13 53.97
N ASN A 139 -7.55 -20.72 53.71
CA ASN A 139 -7.37 -21.89 52.83
C ASN A 139 -7.82 -21.70 51.37
N SER A 140 -8.08 -20.46 50.94
CA SER A 140 -8.31 -20.12 49.54
C SER A 140 -7.09 -19.43 48.94
N LEU A 141 -6.69 -19.85 47.74
CA LEU A 141 -5.71 -19.13 46.92
C LEU A 141 -6.44 -18.07 46.12
N ARG A 142 -5.97 -16.82 46.18
CA ARG A 142 -6.46 -15.68 45.41
C ARG A 142 -5.35 -15.18 44.50
N LEU A 143 -5.65 -15.11 43.21
CA LEU A 143 -4.75 -14.62 42.17
C LEU A 143 -5.22 -13.26 41.69
N THR A 144 -4.48 -12.21 42.03
CA THR A 144 -4.79 -10.83 41.65
C THR A 144 -3.83 -10.40 40.56
N THR A 145 -4.34 -10.09 39.38
CA THR A 145 -3.55 -9.52 38.29
C THR A 145 -3.56 -8.01 38.39
N ARG A 146 -2.57 -7.34 37.78
CA ARG A 146 -2.62 -5.89 37.62
C ARG A 146 -2.44 -5.56 36.15
N ALA A 147 -3.49 -5.01 35.56
CA ALA A 147 -3.42 -4.38 34.26
C ALA A 147 -2.59 -3.10 34.38
N GLU A 148 -1.52 -2.99 33.60
CA GLU A 148 -0.68 -1.82 33.52
C GLU A 148 -0.65 -1.31 32.07
N ARG A 149 -0.49 0.00 31.92
CA ARG A 149 -0.30 0.60 30.60
C ARG A 149 1.14 0.37 30.19
N GLN A 150 1.32 -0.31 29.07
CA GLN A 150 2.59 -0.47 28.42
C GLN A 150 2.72 0.59 27.32
N TYR A 151 3.96 1.04 27.09
CA TYR A 151 4.28 2.07 26.12
C TYR A 151 5.42 1.55 25.25
N GLN A 152 5.27 1.68 23.94
CA GLN A 152 6.35 1.40 23.00
C GLN A 152 6.43 2.50 21.96
N SER A 153 7.66 2.87 21.60
CA SER A 153 7.93 3.84 20.55
C SER A 153 8.23 3.11 19.26
N PHE A 154 7.58 3.52 18.18
CA PHE A 154 7.81 3.00 16.84
C PHE A 154 8.39 4.12 15.95
N ASP A 155 9.26 3.76 15.01
CA ASP A 155 9.72 4.69 13.97
C ASP A 155 8.62 4.85 12.92
N THR A 156 8.01 6.02 12.89
CA THR A 156 6.87 6.35 12.01
C THR A 156 7.25 7.40 10.97
N ARG A 157 8.54 7.50 10.63
CA ARG A 157 9.02 8.40 9.57
C ARG A 157 8.35 8.14 8.24
N CYS A 158 8.16 6.88 7.87
CA CYS A 158 7.46 6.50 6.65
C CYS A 158 6.02 7.06 6.57
N MET A 159 5.38 7.37 7.70
CA MET A 159 4.03 7.95 7.73
C MET A 159 4.02 9.49 7.77
N SER A 160 5.17 10.10 8.11
CA SER A 160 5.28 11.53 8.42
C SER A 160 6.10 12.31 7.39
N GLU A 161 6.98 11.63 6.68
CA GLU A 161 7.94 12.17 5.74
C GLU A 161 7.82 11.45 4.39
N LEU A 162 7.94 12.22 3.30
CA LEU A 162 8.05 11.65 1.97
C LEU A 162 9.49 11.23 1.66
N PRO A 163 9.71 10.27 0.74
CA PRO A 163 11.03 10.00 0.20
C PRO A 163 11.69 11.28 -0.30
N LYS A 164 12.97 11.50 0.04
CA LYS A 164 13.73 12.71 -0.35
C LYS A 164 13.70 13.04 -1.85
N LYS A 165 13.46 12.04 -2.70
CA LYS A 165 13.35 12.22 -4.16
C LYS A 165 12.07 12.96 -4.58
N ILE A 166 11.01 12.87 -3.77
CA ILE A 166 9.71 13.51 -4.01
C ILE A 166 9.36 14.57 -2.97
N ASP A 167 10.14 14.67 -1.90
CA ASP A 167 10.00 15.72 -0.90
C ASP A 167 10.23 17.11 -1.51
N GLY A 168 9.39 18.08 -1.12
CA GLY A 168 9.40 19.44 -1.67
C GLY A 168 8.83 19.59 -3.09
N ILE A 169 8.50 18.51 -3.79
CA ILE A 169 7.77 18.57 -5.07
C ILE A 169 6.28 18.80 -4.83
N PHE A 170 5.76 18.28 -3.72
CA PHE A 170 4.34 18.26 -3.40
C PHE A 170 4.06 19.02 -2.11
N GLU A 171 2.98 19.82 -2.12
CA GLU A 171 2.34 20.24 -0.88
C GLU A 171 1.58 19.04 -0.30
N VAL A 172 2.03 18.61 0.89
CA VAL A 172 1.53 17.41 1.55
C VAL A 172 0.39 17.76 2.49
N ASP A 173 -0.79 17.24 2.19
CA ASP A 173 -1.92 17.33 3.12
C ASP A 173 -1.67 16.37 4.28
N ARG A 174 -1.87 16.87 5.50
CA ARG A 174 -1.73 16.08 6.72
C ARG A 174 -3.10 15.90 7.36
N GLY A 175 -3.43 14.67 7.72
CA GLY A 175 -4.68 14.34 8.42
C GLY A 175 -4.62 14.70 9.92
N ASP A 176 -5.68 14.30 10.65
CA ASP A 176 -5.90 14.61 12.08
C ASP A 176 -4.75 14.24 13.05
N GLN A 177 -3.84 13.36 12.62
CA GLN A 177 -2.71 12.89 13.42
C GLN A 177 -1.35 13.43 12.92
N GLY A 178 -1.35 14.40 12.01
CA GLY A 178 -0.12 14.95 11.43
C GLY A 178 0.59 14.02 10.45
N PHE A 179 0.06 12.82 10.20
CA PHE A 179 0.53 11.91 9.15
C PHE A 179 0.04 12.36 7.78
N ILE A 180 0.78 11.93 6.75
CA ILE A 180 0.51 12.23 5.35
C ILE A 180 -0.80 11.57 4.92
N ASP A 181 -1.70 12.35 4.29
CA ASP A 181 -2.85 11.79 3.57
C ASP A 181 -2.40 11.27 2.21
N TYR A 182 -2.02 9.99 2.19
CA TYR A 182 -1.56 9.32 0.98
C TYR A 182 -2.65 9.17 -0.09
N SER A 183 -3.93 9.20 0.28
CA SER A 183 -5.02 9.17 -0.71
C SER A 183 -5.11 10.50 -1.43
N ALA A 184 -5.11 11.61 -0.70
CA ALA A 184 -5.08 12.95 -1.30
C ALA A 184 -3.79 13.19 -2.11
N LEU A 185 -2.65 12.68 -1.62
CA LEU A 185 -1.39 12.77 -2.36
C LEU A 185 -1.44 12.00 -3.69
N LEU A 186 -2.01 10.79 -3.73
CA LEU A 186 -2.17 10.04 -4.97
C LEU A 186 -2.99 10.82 -6.01
N GLU A 187 -4.08 11.47 -5.61
CA GLU A 187 -4.90 12.29 -6.51
C GLU A 187 -4.08 13.42 -7.15
N LYS A 188 -3.18 14.05 -6.39
CA LYS A 188 -2.23 15.06 -6.91
C LYS A 188 -1.21 14.45 -7.87
N LEU A 189 -0.72 13.24 -7.59
CA LEU A 189 0.22 12.52 -8.47
C LEU A 189 -0.39 12.22 -9.84
N LEU A 190 -1.69 11.92 -9.91
CA LEU A 190 -2.39 11.60 -11.16
C LEU A 190 -2.44 12.75 -12.17
N LEU A 191 -2.07 13.98 -11.77
CA LEU A 191 -1.99 15.13 -12.67
C LEU A 191 -0.72 15.15 -13.53
N PHE A 192 0.26 14.27 -13.25
CA PHE A 192 1.52 14.21 -13.99
C PHE A 192 1.36 13.48 -15.33
N HIS A 193 2.20 13.86 -16.29
CA HIS A 193 2.29 13.15 -17.57
C HIS A 193 2.72 11.69 -17.35
N ASP A 194 2.16 10.77 -18.16
CA ASP A 194 2.42 9.31 -18.11
C ASP A 194 3.91 8.95 -17.94
N ASP A 195 4.81 9.73 -18.56
CA ASP A 195 6.26 9.51 -18.49
C ASP A 195 6.89 9.71 -17.11
N ILE A 196 6.41 10.69 -16.37
CA ILE A 196 6.89 10.97 -15.03
C ILE A 196 6.09 10.15 -14.01
N LEU A 197 4.79 9.98 -14.29
CA LEU A 197 3.86 9.27 -13.43
C LEU A 197 4.33 7.83 -13.17
N GLU A 198 4.71 7.08 -14.20
CA GLU A 198 5.18 5.69 -14.06
C GLU A 198 6.32 5.58 -13.02
N LEU A 199 7.32 6.46 -13.11
CA LEU A 199 8.47 6.48 -12.19
C LEU A 199 8.08 6.89 -10.76
N ILE A 200 7.18 7.87 -10.63
CA ILE A 200 6.73 8.33 -9.31
C ILE A 200 5.85 7.27 -8.64
N LEU A 201 4.98 6.58 -9.39
CA LEU A 201 4.11 5.53 -8.84
C LEU A 201 4.92 4.38 -8.25
N GLU A 202 6.05 3.99 -8.86
CA GLU A 202 6.94 2.98 -8.26
C GLU A 202 7.51 3.43 -6.91
N LEU A 203 8.04 4.65 -6.83
CA LEU A 203 8.55 5.21 -5.57
C LEU A 203 7.47 5.35 -4.51
N PHE A 204 6.28 5.77 -4.93
CA PHE A 204 5.11 5.94 -4.08
C PHE A 204 4.65 4.59 -3.51
N LYS A 205 4.59 3.56 -4.37
CA LYS A 205 4.26 2.20 -3.98
C LYS A 205 5.23 1.66 -2.93
N THR A 206 6.55 1.81 -3.13
CA THR A 206 7.55 1.38 -2.14
C THR A 206 7.35 2.09 -0.79
N GLN A 207 7.08 3.40 -0.81
CA GLN A 207 6.79 4.13 0.42
C GLN A 207 5.54 3.59 1.13
N LEU A 208 4.47 3.30 0.38
CA LEU A 208 3.24 2.75 0.95
C LEU A 208 3.45 1.37 1.56
N GLN A 209 4.31 0.53 0.98
CA GLN A 209 4.68 -0.77 1.54
C GLN A 209 5.42 -0.60 2.87
N SER A 210 6.36 0.34 2.98
CA SER A 210 7.01 0.65 4.26
C SER A 210 6.01 1.15 5.32
N VAL A 211 4.98 1.89 4.91
CA VAL A 211 3.86 2.25 5.81
C VAL A 211 3.08 1.00 6.23
N THR A 212 2.81 0.06 5.32
CA THR A 212 2.14 -1.21 5.64
C THR A 212 2.92 -2.00 6.68
N GLU A 213 4.23 -2.17 6.47
CA GLU A 213 5.13 -2.89 7.38
C GLU A 213 5.13 -2.25 8.77
N THR A 214 5.27 -0.92 8.84
CA THR A 214 5.27 -0.19 10.12
C THR A 214 3.93 -0.33 10.85
N LEU A 215 2.81 -0.25 10.13
CA LEU A 215 1.48 -0.44 10.70
C LEU A 215 1.25 -1.89 11.15
N ALA A 216 1.80 -2.87 10.43
CA ALA A 216 1.72 -4.27 10.79
C ALA A 216 2.51 -4.55 12.08
N GLU A 217 3.72 -3.99 12.22
CA GLU A 217 4.52 -4.11 13.45
C GLU A 217 3.80 -3.51 14.66
N ILE A 218 3.20 -2.32 14.50
CA ILE A 218 2.39 -1.69 15.55
C ILE A 218 1.17 -2.55 15.88
N TYR A 219 0.48 -3.08 14.86
CA TYR A 219 -0.70 -3.91 15.04
C TYR A 219 -0.37 -5.20 15.77
N GLU A 220 0.69 -5.90 15.35
CA GLU A 220 1.21 -7.10 15.99
C GLU A 220 1.53 -6.79 17.45
N TRP A 221 2.26 -5.72 17.74
CA TRP A 221 2.52 -5.35 19.13
C TRP A 221 1.24 -5.02 19.92
N ILE A 222 0.21 -4.42 19.33
CA ILE A 222 -1.04 -4.16 20.06
C ILE A 222 -1.74 -5.48 20.44
N HIS A 223 -1.67 -6.50 19.57
CA HIS A 223 -2.44 -7.75 19.69
C HIS A 223 -1.63 -8.95 20.18
N GLU A 224 -0.31 -8.83 20.24
CA GLU A 224 0.58 -9.84 20.80
C GLU A 224 0.08 -10.14 22.21
N VAL A 225 -0.27 -11.41 22.42
CA VAL A 225 -0.82 -11.86 23.68
C VAL A 225 0.27 -11.65 24.71
N ASN A 226 -0.02 -10.84 25.71
CA ASN A 226 0.91 -10.68 26.82
C ASN A 226 1.11 -12.07 27.42
N THR A 227 2.35 -12.51 27.62
CA THR A 227 2.70 -13.84 28.18
C THR A 227 1.92 -14.15 29.45
N HIS A 228 1.61 -13.13 30.25
CA HIS A 228 0.78 -13.28 31.43
C HIS A 228 -0.70 -13.51 31.12
N THR A 229 -1.25 -12.99 30.01
CA THR A 229 -2.62 -13.26 29.54
C THR A 229 -2.80 -14.70 29.10
N GLU A 230 -1.89 -15.23 28.27
CA GLU A 230 -1.87 -16.64 27.84
C GLU A 230 -1.84 -17.57 29.05
N TYR A 231 -0.92 -17.30 29.98
CA TYR A 231 -0.82 -18.05 31.21
C TYR A 231 -2.10 -17.99 32.07
N LEU A 232 -2.77 -16.84 32.15
CA LEU A 232 -4.04 -16.71 32.85
C LEU A 232 -5.15 -17.50 32.16
N GLN A 233 -5.21 -17.48 30.82
CA GLN A 233 -6.18 -18.25 30.05
C GLN A 233 -5.98 -19.75 30.24
N ASP A 234 -4.73 -20.24 30.16
CA ASP A 234 -4.37 -21.65 30.33
C ASP A 234 -4.60 -22.12 31.77
N THR A 235 -4.15 -21.34 32.76
CA THR A 235 -4.27 -21.71 34.20
C THR A 235 -5.74 -21.82 34.63
N PHE A 236 -6.58 -20.92 34.14
CA PHE A 236 -7.96 -20.80 34.58
C PHE A 236 -8.98 -21.37 33.60
N ASP A 237 -8.54 -21.92 32.47
CA ASP A 237 -9.39 -22.54 31.45
C ASP A 237 -10.48 -21.58 30.96
N LEU A 238 -10.08 -20.31 30.79
CA LEU A 238 -11.01 -19.21 30.47
C LEU A 238 -11.44 -19.20 29.01
N GLY A 239 -10.96 -20.16 28.22
CA GLY A 239 -11.10 -20.18 26.77
C GLY A 239 -10.64 -18.86 26.14
N ASP A 240 -11.15 -18.60 24.94
CA ASP A 240 -10.94 -17.32 24.24
C ASP A 240 -11.73 -16.15 24.88
N GLU A 241 -12.48 -16.38 25.97
CA GLU A 241 -13.39 -15.40 26.59
C GLU A 241 -12.72 -14.42 27.57
N LEU A 242 -11.38 -14.40 27.68
CA LEU A 242 -10.70 -13.31 28.40
C LEU A 242 -10.70 -12.03 27.57
N GLU A 243 -11.88 -11.47 27.34
CA GLU A 243 -12.05 -10.16 26.71
C GLU A 243 -11.45 -9.11 27.64
N LEU A 244 -10.27 -8.62 27.27
CA LEU A 244 -9.73 -7.38 27.84
C LEU A 244 -10.83 -6.32 27.65
N PRO A 245 -11.28 -5.63 28.72
CA PRO A 245 -12.38 -4.70 28.61
C PRO A 245 -12.05 -3.68 27.51
N GLU A 246 -12.79 -3.75 26.40
CA GLU A 246 -12.57 -2.92 25.20
C GLU A 246 -12.58 -1.43 25.56
N GLU A 247 -13.21 -1.11 26.69
CA GLU A 247 -13.35 0.24 27.18
C GLU A 247 -13.21 0.28 28.70
N CYS A 248 -12.13 0.92 29.19
CA CYS A 248 -12.18 1.66 30.44
C CYS A 248 -13.11 2.88 30.27
N GLN A 249 -14.38 2.67 29.92
CA GLN A 249 -15.45 3.64 30.09
C GLN A 249 -15.83 3.62 31.57
N LEU A 250 -15.65 4.77 32.22
CA LEU A 250 -16.17 5.02 33.56
C LEU A 250 -17.70 4.83 33.55
N GLY A 251 -18.22 3.79 34.20
CA GLY A 251 -19.67 3.62 34.42
C GLY A 251 -20.03 2.36 35.19
N ALA A 252 -20.62 2.52 36.38
CA ALA A 252 -21.15 1.46 37.26
C ALA A 252 -22.44 0.82 36.65
N THR A 253 -22.81 -0.44 36.88
CA THR A 253 -23.41 -0.96 38.13
C THR A 253 -23.79 -2.45 38.01
N SER A 254 -23.88 -3.08 39.20
CA SER A 254 -24.48 -4.35 39.66
C SER A 254 -25.38 -5.23 38.76
N GLY A 255 -25.19 -6.56 38.91
CA GLY A 255 -26.23 -7.57 38.73
C GLY A 255 -25.85 -8.90 39.40
N SER A 256 -26.71 -9.41 40.30
CA SER A 256 -26.57 -10.70 40.95
C SER A 256 -27.26 -11.80 40.15
N SER A 257 -26.68 -12.99 40.04
CA SER A 257 -27.43 -14.24 39.99
C SER A 257 -26.56 -15.40 40.45
N ALA A 258 -27.16 -16.27 41.25
CA ALA A 258 -26.54 -17.44 41.83
C ALA A 258 -26.57 -18.61 40.83
N SER A 259 -25.38 -19.04 40.41
CA SER A 259 -25.08 -20.43 40.08
C SER A 259 -23.65 -20.70 40.58
N LEU A 260 -23.37 -21.94 40.97
CA LEU A 260 -22.02 -22.43 41.29
C LEU A 260 -21.17 -22.45 40.00
N VAL A 261 -20.86 -21.26 39.51
CA VAL A 261 -19.88 -20.97 38.48
C VAL A 261 -18.67 -20.45 39.23
N GLN A 262 -17.47 -20.91 38.86
CA GLN A 262 -16.21 -20.27 39.24
C GLN A 262 -16.32 -18.78 38.92
N THR A 263 -16.80 -18.00 39.88
CA THR A 263 -17.28 -16.65 39.59
C THR A 263 -16.06 -15.78 39.52
N LEU A 264 -15.59 -15.57 38.29
CA LEU A 264 -14.59 -14.57 37.97
C LEU A 264 -15.22 -13.20 38.21
N LYS A 265 -15.14 -12.75 39.47
CA LYS A 265 -15.65 -11.44 39.85
C LYS A 265 -14.61 -10.40 39.46
N VAL A 266 -14.69 -9.94 38.22
CA VAL A 266 -13.92 -8.79 37.73
C VAL A 266 -14.46 -7.55 38.41
N ILE A 267 -13.73 -7.01 39.39
CA ILE A 267 -14.07 -5.72 40.01
C ILE A 267 -13.00 -4.72 39.59
N ASN A 268 -13.41 -3.72 38.82
CA ASN A 268 -12.56 -2.63 38.37
C ASN A 268 -12.43 -1.60 39.50
N PHE A 269 -11.27 -1.56 40.16
CA PHE A 269 -10.94 -0.54 41.16
C PHE A 269 -9.64 0.13 40.73
N ASP A 270 -9.68 1.46 40.55
CA ASP A 270 -8.50 2.34 40.44
C ASP A 270 -7.33 1.78 39.60
N ARG A 271 -7.59 1.43 38.33
CA ARG A 271 -6.58 0.94 37.38
C ARG A 271 -5.96 -0.41 37.75
N SER A 272 -6.67 -1.23 38.53
CA SER A 272 -6.31 -2.62 38.82
C SER A 272 -7.49 -3.52 38.50
N MET A 273 -7.23 -4.59 37.74
CA MET A 273 -8.22 -5.61 37.42
C MET A 273 -8.02 -6.77 38.39
N ARG A 274 -8.88 -6.90 39.41
CA ARG A 274 -8.77 -8.01 40.34
C ARG A 274 -9.50 -9.23 39.77
N MET A 275 -8.75 -10.23 39.33
CA MET A 275 -9.27 -11.59 39.17
C MET A 275 -9.28 -12.29 40.54
N THR A 276 -10.15 -13.27 40.72
CA THR A 276 -10.16 -14.14 41.91
C THR A 276 -10.68 -15.48 41.46
N ALA A 277 -9.81 -16.47 41.40
CA ALA A 277 -10.19 -17.86 41.23
C ALA A 277 -10.22 -18.54 42.60
N ALA A 278 -11.07 -19.56 42.75
CA ALA A 278 -11.06 -20.45 43.90
C ALA A 278 -10.77 -21.86 43.38
N PHE A 279 -9.75 -22.49 43.95
CA PHE A 279 -9.37 -23.87 43.65
C PHE A 279 -9.94 -24.79 44.73
N ASP A 280 -10.60 -25.86 44.31
CA ASP A 280 -10.99 -26.93 45.21
C ASP A 280 -9.84 -27.94 45.31
N ILE A 281 -9.04 -27.81 46.37
CA ILE A 281 -7.90 -28.70 46.62
C ILE A 281 -8.30 -30.17 46.84
N GLN A 282 -9.59 -30.52 46.89
CA GLN A 282 -10.02 -31.92 46.89
C GLN A 282 -10.15 -32.51 45.49
N GLN A 283 -10.15 -31.69 44.44
CA GLN A 283 -10.20 -32.14 43.05
C GLN A 283 -8.79 -32.21 42.45
N GLU A 284 -8.43 -33.39 41.94
CA GLU A 284 -7.12 -33.64 41.31
C GLU A 284 -6.81 -32.66 40.16
N ARG A 285 -7.84 -32.27 39.40
CA ARG A 285 -7.71 -31.26 38.33
C ARG A 285 -7.24 -29.91 38.86
N ASP A 286 -7.83 -29.44 39.96
CA ASP A 286 -7.48 -28.17 40.58
C ASP A 286 -6.13 -28.24 41.30
N GLN A 287 -5.75 -29.42 41.82
CA GLN A 287 -4.41 -29.67 42.35
C GLN A 287 -3.33 -29.59 41.27
N ASN A 288 -3.56 -30.20 40.10
CA ASN A 288 -2.62 -30.16 38.98
C ASN A 288 -2.47 -28.74 38.44
N ARG A 289 -3.58 -27.99 38.30
CA ARG A 289 -3.56 -26.56 37.93
C ARG A 289 -2.79 -25.72 38.92
N LEU A 290 -3.04 -25.93 40.21
CA LEU A 290 -2.31 -25.25 41.28
C LEU A 290 -0.80 -25.58 41.22
N HIS A 291 -0.44 -26.81 40.89
CA HIS A 291 0.94 -27.25 40.79
C HIS A 291 1.67 -26.62 39.60
N GLU A 292 1.10 -26.66 38.40
CA GLU A 292 1.66 -25.98 37.22
C GLU A 292 1.76 -24.46 37.43
N PHE A 293 0.75 -23.89 38.09
CA PHE A 293 0.75 -22.47 38.44
C PHE A 293 1.92 -22.10 39.37
N LEU A 294 2.13 -22.88 40.44
CA LEU A 294 3.23 -22.66 41.38
C LEU A 294 4.60 -22.81 40.72
N LYS A 295 4.72 -23.69 39.71
CA LYS A 295 5.95 -23.87 38.94
C LYS A 295 6.28 -22.63 38.10
N PHE A 296 5.31 -22.07 37.38
CA PHE A 296 5.49 -20.84 36.61
C PHE A 296 5.91 -19.65 37.48
N LEU A 297 5.30 -19.47 38.66
CA LEU A 297 5.69 -18.40 39.59
C LEU A 297 7.13 -18.53 40.11
N GLN A 298 7.69 -19.74 40.13
CA GLN A 298 9.07 -19.97 40.51
C GLN A 298 10.05 -19.67 39.37
N GLU A 299 9.63 -19.89 38.12
CA GLU A 299 10.42 -19.62 36.91
C GLU A 299 10.53 -18.11 36.63
N ASP A 300 9.51 -17.32 36.97
CA ASP A 300 9.47 -15.86 36.76
C ASP A 300 10.26 -15.04 37.82
N GLN A 301 10.84 -15.71 38.84
CA GLN A 301 11.66 -15.07 39.89
C GLN A 301 13.18 -15.20 39.67
N THR A 302 13.61 -15.84 38.59
CA THR A 302 15.03 -15.88 38.20
C THR A 302 15.39 -14.64 37.37
N PRO A 303 16.33 -13.79 37.84
CA PRO A 303 16.70 -12.53 37.17
C PRO A 303 17.45 -12.72 35.86
#